data_AF-A0A179HCK8-F1
#
_entry.id   AF-A0A179HCK8-F1
#
_cell.length_a   1.000
_cell.length_b   1.000
_cell.length_c   1.000
_cell.angle_alpha   90.00
_cell.angle_beta   90.00
_cell.angle_gamma   90.00
#
_symmetry.space_group_name_H-M   'P 1'
#
loop_
_entity.id
_entity.type
_entity.pdbx_description
1 polymer ?
#
loop_
_entity_poly.entity_id
_entity_poly.type
_entity_poly.pdbx_seq_one_letter_code
_entity_poly.pdbx_strand_id
1 'polypeptide(L)'
;MPRDAEPSLSERTFVLKALEEGLRIDNRKFDQFRPLQLSFGDEYGVADVQCGKTRVVAKVSAEVTVPYTDRPFDGIFTITSELSPMVAPSFEFNRPTETEVLLSRLLEKTVRRSGALDTESLCLIAGQKCWSVRADLHVLSHDGNLIDAACLAVVAALRHFRKPDTSIEGEALTVYTAAEREPVPLSWLHSPFCVTFSFFGEGGDTVLLDTTWLEEQLRVSSCTFSLNKHGEICQVSKLGGADIDAPVFVQCAQTALNKSKEFTDLLDRKLVEDAKRRDKGGFMAELRAENER
;
A
#
# COMPACT_ATOMS: atom_id res chain seq x y z
N MET A 1 -2.96 -3.95 -30.18
CA MET A 1 -2.87 -3.84 -28.70
C MET A 1 -3.61 -2.58 -28.33
N PRO A 2 -4.56 -2.64 -27.38
CA PRO A 2 -5.16 -1.43 -26.85
C PRO A 2 -4.04 -0.56 -26.27
N ARG A 3 -3.83 0.61 -26.87
CA ARG A 3 -2.84 1.59 -26.41
C ARG A 3 -3.56 2.55 -25.49
N ASP A 4 -2.87 2.96 -24.43
CA ASP A 4 -3.34 4.09 -23.64
C ASP A 4 -3.44 5.33 -24.52
N ALA A 5 -4.37 6.22 -24.18
CA ALA A 5 -4.47 7.49 -24.85
C ALA A 5 -3.19 8.30 -24.57
N GLU A 6 -2.39 8.51 -25.62
CA GLU A 6 -1.23 9.39 -25.56
C GLU A 6 -1.71 10.85 -25.53
N PRO A 7 -1.05 11.72 -24.76
CA PRO A 7 -1.41 13.12 -24.70
C PRO A 7 -1.10 13.81 -26.03
N SER A 8 -1.94 14.76 -26.42
CA SER A 8 -1.72 15.54 -27.64
C SER A 8 -0.44 16.39 -27.54
N LEU A 9 0.15 16.75 -28.69
CA LEU A 9 1.33 17.63 -28.71
C LEU A 9 1.07 18.98 -28.03
N SER A 10 -0.15 19.51 -28.18
CA SER A 10 -0.57 20.75 -27.54
C SER A 10 -0.62 20.61 -26.01
N GLU A 11 -1.22 19.53 -25.49
CA GLU A 11 -1.26 19.26 -24.05
C GLU A 11 0.15 19.06 -23.51
N ARG A 12 0.97 18.25 -24.16
CA ARG A 12 2.37 18.03 -23.77
C ARG A 12 3.14 19.35 -23.66
N THR A 13 3.06 20.18 -24.70
CA THR A 13 3.77 21.47 -24.72
C THR A 13 3.24 22.41 -23.65
N PHE A 14 1.93 22.43 -23.43
CA PHE A 14 1.30 23.26 -22.41
C PHE A 14 1.73 22.87 -21.00
N VAL A 15 1.70 21.56 -20.67
CA VAL A 15 2.08 21.07 -19.34
C VAL A 15 3.56 21.34 -19.07
N LEU A 16 4.45 21.06 -20.02
CA LEU A 16 5.88 21.31 -19.83
C LEU A 16 6.18 22.80 -19.59
N LYS A 17 5.57 23.70 -20.38
CA LYS A 17 5.71 25.16 -20.17
C LYS A 17 5.13 25.63 -18.83
N ALA A 18 3.97 25.09 -18.44
CA ALA A 18 3.40 25.43 -17.14
C ALA A 18 4.33 25.01 -15.98
N LEU A 19 4.97 23.84 -16.10
CA LEU A 19 5.94 23.37 -15.10
C LEU A 19 7.21 24.24 -15.07
N GLU A 20 7.68 24.75 -16.21
CA GLU A 20 8.77 25.73 -16.27
C GLU A 20 8.41 27.05 -15.55
N GLU A 21 7.14 27.46 -15.62
CA GLU A 21 6.62 28.64 -14.91
C GLU A 21 6.31 28.38 -13.42
N GLY A 22 6.53 27.16 -12.92
CA GLY A 22 6.24 26.83 -11.52
C GLY A 22 4.76 26.52 -11.25
N LEU A 23 3.96 26.29 -12.30
CA LEU A 23 2.52 26.09 -12.22
C LEU A 23 2.13 24.65 -12.53
N ARG A 24 1.22 24.11 -11.72
CA ARG A 24 0.62 22.79 -11.92
C ARG A 24 -0.82 22.94 -12.38
N ILE A 25 -1.29 22.00 -13.20
CA ILE A 25 -2.65 22.02 -13.79
C ILE A 25 -3.74 22.01 -12.71
N ASP A 26 -3.48 21.31 -11.62
CA ASP A 26 -4.38 21.19 -10.46
C ASP A 26 -4.13 22.26 -9.39
N ASN A 27 -3.28 23.26 -9.69
CA ASN A 27 -2.94 24.39 -8.82
C ASN A 27 -2.31 23.99 -7.47
N ARG A 28 -1.74 22.77 -7.38
CA ARG A 28 -0.97 22.33 -6.21
C ARG A 28 0.48 22.79 -6.29
N LYS A 29 1.14 22.85 -5.13
CA LYS A 29 2.60 23.01 -5.08
C LYS A 29 3.29 21.72 -5.53
N PHE A 30 4.57 21.83 -5.89
CA PHE A 30 5.38 20.70 -6.35
C PHE A 30 5.65 19.65 -5.27
N ASP A 31 5.67 20.06 -4.01
CA ASP A 31 5.87 19.22 -2.83
C ASP A 31 4.56 18.74 -2.16
N GLN A 32 3.41 18.98 -2.80
CA GLN A 32 2.10 18.76 -2.20
C GLN A 32 1.41 17.50 -2.74
N PHE A 33 1.06 16.60 -1.82
CA PHE A 33 0.29 15.39 -2.10
C PHE A 33 -1.21 15.70 -2.30
N ARG A 34 -1.92 14.85 -3.05
CA ARG A 34 -3.38 14.88 -3.15
C ARG A 34 -4.03 14.63 -1.79
N PRO A 35 -5.27 15.07 -1.57
CA PRO A 35 -6.02 14.67 -0.39
C PRO A 35 -6.14 13.15 -0.35
N LEU A 36 -5.55 12.54 0.68
CA LEU A 36 -5.64 11.12 0.97
C LEU A 36 -6.84 10.85 1.86
N GLN A 37 -7.71 9.96 1.41
CA GLN A 37 -8.82 9.43 2.20
C GLN A 37 -8.58 7.93 2.39
N LEU A 38 -8.58 7.51 3.65
CA LEU A 38 -8.49 6.11 4.03
C LEU A 38 -9.77 5.73 4.76
N SER A 39 -10.44 4.71 4.25
CA SER A 39 -11.65 4.13 4.81
C SER A 39 -11.46 2.64 5.03
N PHE A 40 -12.04 2.12 6.11
CA PHE A 40 -12.02 0.68 6.40
C PHE A 40 -13.39 0.08 6.11
N GLY A 41 -13.37 -1.13 5.53
CA GLY A 41 -14.59 -1.92 5.33
C GLY A 41 -15.14 -2.47 6.64
N ASP A 42 -16.30 -3.11 6.57
CA ASP A 42 -16.94 -3.71 7.73
C ASP A 42 -16.13 -4.91 8.25
N GLU A 43 -15.60 -5.74 7.34
CA GLU A 43 -14.68 -6.83 7.64
C GLU A 43 -13.28 -6.32 8.04
N TYR A 44 -12.64 -7.01 8.98
CA TYR A 44 -11.24 -6.75 9.32
C TYR A 44 -10.32 -7.07 8.13
N GLY A 45 -9.35 -6.20 7.89
CA GLY A 45 -8.37 -6.34 6.79
C GLY A 45 -8.84 -5.87 5.43
N VAL A 46 -9.97 -5.16 5.33
CA VAL A 46 -10.35 -4.41 4.13
C VAL A 46 -10.02 -2.93 4.31
N ALA A 47 -9.19 -2.38 3.43
CA ALA A 47 -8.86 -0.96 3.40
C ALA A 47 -9.08 -0.37 2.00
N ASP A 48 -9.75 0.77 1.93
CA ASP A 48 -10.02 1.53 0.73
C ASP A 48 -9.28 2.87 0.83
N VAL A 49 -8.33 3.07 -0.09
CA VAL A 49 -7.49 4.26 -0.17
C VAL A 49 -7.85 5.01 -1.43
N GLN A 50 -8.21 6.28 -1.25
CA GLN A 50 -8.45 7.22 -2.32
C GLN A 50 -7.42 8.35 -2.26
N CYS A 51 -6.63 8.47 -3.32
CA CYS A 51 -5.68 9.54 -3.56
C CYS A 51 -6.20 10.39 -4.71
N GLY A 52 -7.01 11.42 -4.39
CA GLY A 52 -7.76 12.16 -5.41
C GLY A 52 -8.70 11.26 -6.22
N LYS A 53 -8.37 11.03 -7.50
CA LYS A 53 -9.14 10.13 -8.38
C LYS A 53 -8.60 8.70 -8.40
N THR A 54 -7.36 8.47 -7.98
CA THR A 54 -6.79 7.13 -7.85
C THR A 54 -7.43 6.44 -6.66
N ARG A 55 -8.01 5.25 -6.85
CA ARG A 55 -8.66 4.47 -5.79
C ARG A 55 -8.17 3.03 -5.83
N VAL A 56 -7.72 2.54 -4.68
CA VAL A 56 -7.15 1.21 -4.50
C VAL A 56 -7.79 0.58 -3.27
N VAL A 57 -8.24 -0.66 -3.41
CA VAL A 57 -8.77 -1.47 -2.33
C VAL A 57 -7.82 -2.62 -2.05
N ALA A 58 -7.46 -2.81 -0.80
CA ALA A 58 -6.68 -3.96 -0.35
C ALA A 58 -7.54 -4.83 0.57
N LYS A 59 -7.49 -6.14 0.35
CA LYS A 59 -8.12 -7.15 1.21
C LYS A 59 -7.04 -8.12 1.69
N VAL A 60 -7.00 -8.35 3.00
CA VAL A 60 -6.13 -9.36 3.61
C VAL A 60 -6.96 -10.58 3.98
N SER A 61 -6.46 -11.75 3.64
CA SER A 61 -7.00 -13.05 4.04
C SER A 61 -5.92 -13.88 4.72
N ALA A 62 -6.34 -14.80 5.58
CA ALA A 62 -5.42 -15.74 6.23
C ALA A 62 -6.01 -17.15 6.19
N GLU A 63 -5.18 -18.12 5.85
CA GLU A 63 -5.50 -19.54 5.80
C GLU A 63 -4.40 -20.35 6.51
N VAL A 64 -4.73 -21.54 7.02
CA VAL A 64 -3.72 -22.43 7.61
C VAL A 64 -3.18 -23.35 6.53
N THR A 65 -1.88 -23.29 6.28
CA THR A 65 -1.17 -24.11 5.29
C THR A 65 0.09 -24.73 5.89
N VAL A 66 0.76 -25.56 5.09
CA VAL A 66 2.07 -26.12 5.42
C VAL A 66 3.16 -25.11 5.03
N PRO A 67 4.14 -24.81 5.90
CA PRO A 67 5.23 -23.90 5.58
C PRO A 67 6.15 -24.49 4.50
N TYR A 68 7.00 -23.65 3.91
CA TYR A 68 8.03 -24.10 2.99
C TYR A 68 9.07 -24.98 3.69
N THR A 69 9.58 -26.01 3.01
CA THR A 69 10.60 -26.92 3.55
C THR A 69 11.89 -26.20 3.94
N ASP A 70 12.23 -25.12 3.23
CA ASP A 70 13.44 -24.34 3.48
C ASP A 70 13.35 -23.49 4.74
N ARG A 71 12.12 -23.14 5.15
CA ARG A 71 11.83 -22.27 6.31
C ARG A 71 10.65 -22.81 7.12
N PRO A 72 10.86 -23.84 7.95
CA PRO A 72 9.78 -24.49 8.70
C PRO A 72 9.23 -23.65 9.86
N PHE A 73 9.95 -22.59 10.28
CA PHE A 73 9.59 -21.69 11.38
C PHE A 73 8.93 -20.38 10.91
N ASP A 74 8.84 -20.15 9.59
CA ASP A 74 8.23 -18.96 9.03
C ASP A 74 6.82 -19.27 8.51
N GLY A 75 5.87 -18.37 8.73
CA GLY A 75 4.62 -18.35 7.98
C GLY A 75 4.80 -17.83 6.56
N ILE A 76 3.77 -18.00 5.75
CA ILE A 76 3.77 -17.60 4.34
C ILE A 76 3.10 -16.23 4.24
N PHE A 77 3.76 -15.29 3.55
CA PHE A 77 3.18 -13.98 3.24
C PHE A 77 3.30 -13.68 1.75
N THR A 78 2.15 -13.47 1.10
CA THR A 78 2.05 -13.18 -0.33
C THR A 78 1.30 -11.88 -0.58
N ILE A 79 1.77 -11.10 -1.55
CA ILE A 79 1.13 -9.86 -2.00
C ILE A 79 0.81 -10.05 -3.48
N THR A 80 -0.47 -9.94 -3.81
CA THR A 80 -0.95 -10.04 -5.20
C THR A 80 -1.56 -8.70 -5.56
N SER A 81 -1.09 -8.10 -6.65
CA SER A 81 -1.71 -6.92 -7.25
C SER A 81 -2.43 -7.34 -8.51
N GLU A 82 -3.70 -6.98 -8.63
CA GLU A 82 -4.50 -7.24 -9.82
C GLU A 82 -4.90 -5.90 -10.46
N LEU A 83 -4.47 -5.68 -11.70
CA LEU A 83 -4.96 -4.58 -12.52
C LEU A 83 -6.07 -5.06 -13.45
N SER A 84 -7.27 -4.53 -13.24
CA SER A 84 -8.46 -4.85 -14.04
C SER A 84 -8.58 -3.92 -15.26
N PRO A 85 -9.20 -4.38 -16.38
CA PRO A 85 -9.60 -3.52 -17.49
C PRO A 85 -10.51 -2.34 -17.09
N MET A 86 -11.09 -2.38 -15.88
CA MET A 86 -11.83 -1.26 -15.28
C MET A 86 -10.98 0.01 -15.14
N VAL A 87 -9.67 -0.16 -14.93
CA VAL A 87 -8.72 0.93 -14.69
C VAL A 87 -8.39 1.65 -15.99
N ALA A 88 -7.99 0.88 -17.00
CA ALA A 88 -7.71 1.35 -18.35
C ALA A 88 -7.87 0.18 -19.33
N PRO A 89 -8.27 0.45 -20.59
CA PRO A 89 -8.46 -0.58 -21.61
C PRO A 89 -7.15 -1.28 -22.03
N SER A 90 -5.99 -0.71 -21.67
CA SER A 90 -4.66 -1.30 -21.87
C SER A 90 -4.38 -2.49 -20.96
N PHE A 91 -5.06 -2.58 -19.81
CA PHE A 91 -4.92 -3.70 -18.89
C PHE A 91 -5.80 -4.87 -19.35
N GLU A 92 -5.15 -5.98 -19.69
CA GLU A 92 -5.80 -7.23 -20.06
C GLU A 92 -5.78 -8.21 -18.87
N PHE A 93 -6.89 -8.91 -18.66
CA PHE A 93 -6.97 -9.91 -17.59
C PHE A 93 -5.97 -11.06 -17.85
N ASN A 94 -5.28 -11.54 -16.82
CA ASN A 94 -4.25 -12.60 -16.87
C ASN A 94 -2.97 -12.29 -17.65
N ARG A 95 -2.78 -11.05 -18.13
CA ARG A 95 -1.54 -10.65 -18.79
C ARG A 95 -0.83 -9.59 -17.97
N PRO A 96 0.23 -9.96 -17.22
CA PRO A 96 0.93 -9.00 -16.39
C PRO A 96 1.58 -7.93 -17.27
N THR A 97 1.14 -6.69 -17.11
CA THR A 97 1.76 -5.53 -17.75
C THR A 97 3.05 -5.16 -17.04
N GLU A 98 3.92 -4.39 -17.70
CA GLU A 98 5.16 -3.92 -17.06
C GLU A 98 4.87 -3.15 -15.75
N THR A 99 3.87 -2.29 -15.77
CA THR A 99 3.40 -1.53 -14.59
C THR A 99 2.97 -2.46 -13.45
N GLU A 100 2.26 -3.54 -13.75
CA GLU A 100 1.81 -4.51 -12.75
C GLU A 100 2.98 -5.28 -12.13
N VAL A 101 3.92 -5.74 -12.97
CA VAL A 101 5.14 -6.43 -12.50
C VAL A 101 5.97 -5.51 -11.63
N LEU A 102 6.15 -4.25 -12.04
CA LEU A 102 6.88 -3.25 -11.26
C LEU A 102 6.19 -2.97 -9.93
N LEU A 103 4.87 -2.78 -9.93
CA LEU A 103 4.09 -2.56 -8.71
C LEU A 103 4.23 -3.73 -7.73
N SER A 104 3.99 -4.96 -8.20
CA SER A 104 4.11 -6.17 -7.39
C SER A 104 5.51 -6.30 -6.78
N ARG A 105 6.57 -6.12 -7.59
CA ARG A 105 7.96 -6.18 -7.12
C ARG A 105 8.32 -5.09 -6.12
N LEU A 106 7.78 -3.88 -6.30
CA LEU A 106 8.02 -2.76 -5.37
C LEU A 106 7.32 -3.00 -4.03
N LEU A 107 6.08 -3.46 -4.02
CA LEU A 107 5.34 -3.79 -2.81
C LEU A 107 5.99 -4.97 -2.08
N GLU A 108 6.40 -6.00 -2.81
CA GLU A 108 7.11 -7.17 -2.28
C GLU A 108 8.41 -6.77 -1.57
N LYS A 109 9.23 -5.92 -2.19
CA LYS A 109 10.46 -5.43 -1.57
C LYS A 109 10.18 -4.46 -0.41
N THR A 110 9.16 -3.63 -0.52
CA THR A 110 8.84 -2.61 0.50
C THR A 110 8.22 -3.20 1.76
N VAL A 111 7.37 -4.23 1.65
CA VAL A 111 6.63 -4.80 2.80
C VAL A 111 7.20 -6.15 3.23
N ARG A 112 7.47 -7.07 2.30
CA ARG A 112 7.96 -8.42 2.65
C ARG A 112 9.45 -8.41 2.94
N ARG A 113 10.28 -7.82 2.07
CA ARG A 113 11.74 -7.83 2.27
C ARG A 113 12.19 -6.91 3.39
N SER A 114 11.46 -5.84 3.67
CA SER A 114 11.73 -4.97 4.82
C SER A 114 11.48 -5.67 6.16
N GLY A 115 10.64 -6.72 6.19
CA GLY A 115 10.23 -7.38 7.41
C GLY A 115 9.21 -6.55 8.19
N ALA A 116 8.26 -5.89 7.50
CA ALA A 116 7.21 -5.12 8.16
C ALA A 116 6.28 -6.01 9.00
N LEU A 117 5.98 -7.20 8.46
CA LEU A 117 5.22 -8.26 9.11
C LEU A 117 6.17 -9.31 9.67
N ASP A 118 5.97 -9.69 10.93
CA ASP A 118 6.72 -10.76 11.58
C ASP A 118 6.19 -12.13 11.16
N THR A 119 6.90 -12.78 10.25
CA THR A 119 6.55 -14.11 9.72
C THR A 119 6.80 -15.24 10.72
N GLU A 120 7.65 -15.05 11.73
CA GLU A 120 7.91 -16.09 12.73
C GLU A 120 6.69 -16.24 13.65
N SER A 121 6.03 -15.13 13.98
CA SER A 121 4.76 -15.13 14.76
C SER A 121 3.58 -15.84 14.09
N LEU A 122 3.70 -16.12 12.78
CA LEU A 122 2.68 -16.81 12.00
C LEU A 122 2.83 -18.34 12.04
N CYS A 123 3.95 -18.86 12.55
CA CYS A 123 4.15 -20.29 12.70
C CYS A 123 3.34 -20.83 13.88
N LEU A 124 2.62 -21.94 13.67
CA LEU A 124 1.85 -22.61 14.71
C LEU A 124 2.60 -23.85 15.20
N ILE A 125 2.84 -24.80 14.29
CA ILE A 125 3.60 -26.02 14.52
C ILE A 125 4.70 -26.08 13.47
N ALA A 126 5.96 -26.01 13.93
CA ALA A 126 7.13 -25.97 13.07
C ALA A 126 7.12 -27.12 12.05
N GLY A 127 7.21 -26.77 10.77
CA GLY A 127 7.24 -27.73 9.66
C GLY A 127 5.91 -28.42 9.32
N GLN A 128 4.83 -28.19 10.07
CA GLN A 128 3.52 -28.81 9.81
C GLN A 128 2.43 -27.80 9.48
N LYS A 129 2.25 -26.77 10.33
CA LYS A 129 1.14 -25.81 10.20
C LYS A 129 1.64 -24.39 10.46
N CYS A 130 1.36 -23.50 9.53
CA CYS A 130 1.59 -22.07 9.66
C CYS A 130 0.41 -21.28 9.08
N TRP A 131 0.30 -20.01 9.45
CA TRP A 131 -0.57 -19.08 8.77
C TRP A 131 0.04 -18.64 7.44
N SER A 132 -0.77 -18.74 6.38
CA SER A 132 -0.55 -18.11 5.08
C SER A 132 -1.42 -16.86 5.01
N VAL A 133 -0.77 -15.70 5.08
CA VAL A 133 -1.41 -14.39 4.94
C VAL A 133 -1.25 -13.92 3.50
N ARG A 134 -2.37 -13.56 2.88
CA ARG A 134 -2.41 -13.06 1.51
C ARG A 134 -3.02 -11.66 1.50
N ALA A 135 -2.28 -10.70 0.94
CA ALA A 135 -2.77 -9.34 0.70
C ALA A 135 -3.09 -9.19 -0.79
N ASP A 136 -4.37 -9.12 -1.11
CA ASP A 136 -4.87 -8.88 -2.46
C ASP A 136 -5.16 -7.40 -2.64
N LEU A 137 -4.58 -6.82 -3.68
CA LEU A 137 -4.72 -5.42 -4.04
C LEU A 137 -5.47 -5.29 -5.36
N HIS A 138 -6.61 -4.62 -5.32
CA HIS A 138 -7.44 -4.33 -6.47
C HIS A 138 -7.41 -2.83 -6.77
N VAL A 139 -6.91 -2.49 -7.95
CA VAL A 139 -6.92 -1.11 -8.44
C VAL A 139 -8.27 -0.84 -9.09
N LEU A 140 -9.02 0.14 -8.57
CA LEU A 140 -10.34 0.51 -9.10
C LEU A 140 -10.24 1.64 -10.12
N SER A 141 -9.38 2.62 -9.86
CA SER A 141 -9.15 3.76 -10.75
C SER A 141 -7.69 4.22 -10.65
N HIS A 142 -7.12 4.59 -11.79
CA HIS A 142 -5.74 5.06 -11.89
C HIS A 142 -5.70 6.44 -12.54
N ASP A 143 -5.34 7.44 -11.74
CA ASP A 143 -5.08 8.82 -12.16
C ASP A 143 -3.66 9.23 -11.74
N GLY A 144 -2.70 8.31 -11.90
CA GLY A 144 -1.31 8.49 -11.48
C GLY A 144 -1.02 8.21 -10.00
N ASN A 145 0.28 8.05 -9.69
CA ASN A 145 0.82 7.70 -8.36
C ASN A 145 0.21 6.43 -7.73
N LEU A 146 0.20 5.34 -8.50
CA LEU A 146 -0.37 4.08 -8.06
C LEU A 146 0.42 3.44 -6.92
N ILE A 147 1.75 3.56 -6.94
CA ILE A 147 2.65 2.86 -6.01
C ILE A 147 2.43 3.33 -4.56
N ASP A 148 2.32 4.64 -4.34
CA ASP A 148 2.16 5.21 -3.01
C ASP A 148 0.78 4.84 -2.43
N ALA A 149 -0.28 4.98 -3.24
CA ALA A 149 -1.64 4.61 -2.84
C ALA A 149 -1.75 3.11 -2.54
N ALA A 150 -1.12 2.27 -3.37
CA ALA A 150 -1.08 0.83 -3.17
C ALA A 150 -0.34 0.42 -1.90
N CYS A 151 0.83 1.02 -1.65
CA CYS A 151 1.60 0.76 -0.44
C CYS A 151 0.81 1.14 0.82
N LEU A 152 0.19 2.32 0.81
CA LEU A 152 -0.68 2.77 1.91
C LEU A 152 -1.86 1.80 2.12
N ALA A 153 -2.49 1.31 1.05
CA ALA A 153 -3.61 0.37 1.14
C ALA A 153 -3.18 -0.98 1.74
N VAL A 154 -2.06 -1.56 1.29
CA VAL A 154 -1.55 -2.83 1.84
C VAL A 154 -1.19 -2.70 3.32
N VAL A 155 -0.46 -1.64 3.69
CA VAL A 155 -0.06 -1.42 5.08
C VAL A 155 -1.28 -1.15 5.97
N ALA A 156 -2.25 -0.37 5.49
CA ALA A 156 -3.49 -0.12 6.21
C ALA A 156 -4.30 -1.40 6.41
N ALA A 157 -4.45 -2.21 5.37
CA ALA A 157 -5.17 -3.48 5.44
C ALA A 157 -4.50 -4.47 6.38
N LEU A 158 -3.17 -4.61 6.34
CA LEU A 158 -2.42 -5.52 7.23
C LEU A 158 -2.52 -5.12 8.71
N ARG A 159 -2.46 -3.82 9.03
CA ARG A 159 -2.61 -3.35 10.43
C ARG A 159 -4.06 -3.45 10.93
N HIS A 160 -5.01 -3.30 10.02
CA HIS A 160 -6.44 -3.46 10.32
C HIS A 160 -6.85 -4.94 10.47
N PHE A 161 -6.16 -5.84 9.77
CA PHE A 161 -6.48 -7.28 9.81
C PHE A 161 -6.32 -7.88 11.21
N ARG A 162 -7.19 -8.84 11.50
CA ARG A 162 -7.20 -9.63 12.73
C ARG A 162 -7.36 -11.09 12.32
N LYS A 163 -6.42 -11.95 12.72
CA LYS A 163 -6.47 -13.39 12.45
C LYS A 163 -7.33 -14.09 13.51
N PRO A 164 -8.02 -15.19 13.19
CA PRO A 164 -8.70 -16.01 14.19
C PRO A 164 -7.74 -16.51 15.28
N ASP A 165 -8.24 -16.62 16.52
CA ASP A 165 -7.46 -17.19 17.62
C ASP A 165 -7.31 -18.71 17.44
N THR A 166 -6.17 -19.25 17.88
CA THR A 166 -5.83 -20.67 17.73
C THR A 166 -5.29 -21.24 19.02
N SER A 167 -5.75 -22.42 19.42
CA SER A 167 -5.12 -23.19 20.48
C SER A 167 -4.50 -24.48 19.94
N ILE A 168 -3.39 -24.86 20.57
CA ILE A 168 -2.60 -26.02 20.20
C ILE A 168 -2.54 -26.93 21.41
N GLU A 169 -3.14 -28.11 21.30
CA GLU A 169 -3.05 -29.18 22.29
C GLU A 169 -2.31 -30.36 21.65
N GLY A 170 -1.01 -30.47 21.92
CA GLY A 170 -0.14 -31.44 21.23
C GLY A 170 -0.02 -31.12 19.73
N GLU A 171 -0.52 -32.01 18.87
CA GLU A 171 -0.53 -31.83 17.40
C GLU A 171 -1.91 -31.38 16.85
N ALA A 172 -2.93 -31.33 17.72
CA ALA A 172 -4.27 -30.89 17.35
C ALA A 172 -4.33 -29.35 17.37
N LEU A 173 -4.67 -28.77 16.21
CA LEU A 173 -4.90 -27.34 16.05
C LEU A 173 -6.40 -27.10 16.05
N THR A 174 -6.89 -26.29 16.98
CA THR A 174 -8.26 -25.78 16.96
C THR A 174 -8.25 -24.30 16.60
N VAL A 175 -9.01 -23.95 15.56
CA VAL A 175 -9.20 -22.56 15.11
C VAL A 175 -10.55 -22.10 15.61
N TYR A 176 -10.56 -21.07 16.45
CA TYR A 176 -11.80 -20.53 16.99
C TYR A 176 -12.43 -19.54 16.01
N THR A 177 -13.75 -19.50 15.99
CA THR A 177 -14.46 -18.48 15.22
C THR A 177 -14.45 -17.14 15.96
N ALA A 178 -14.66 -16.04 15.24
CA ALA A 178 -14.71 -14.70 15.83
C ALA A 178 -15.84 -14.53 16.88
N ALA A 179 -16.83 -15.43 16.89
CA ALA A 179 -17.89 -15.45 17.90
C ALA A 179 -17.47 -16.14 19.21
N GLU A 180 -16.53 -17.08 19.14
CA GLU A 180 -16.03 -17.81 20.31
C GLU A 180 -14.92 -17.03 21.01
N ARG A 181 -14.04 -16.41 20.24
CA ARG A 181 -12.90 -15.62 20.74
C ARG A 181 -12.63 -14.41 19.87
N GLU A 182 -12.15 -13.35 20.51
CA GLU A 182 -11.74 -12.15 19.81
C GLU A 182 -10.55 -12.43 18.89
N PRO A 183 -10.60 -11.97 17.63
CA PRO A 183 -9.53 -12.20 16.68
C PRO A 183 -8.30 -11.36 17.02
N VAL A 184 -7.12 -11.96 16.86
CA VAL A 184 -5.83 -11.42 17.32
C VAL A 184 -5.17 -10.57 16.22
N PRO A 185 -4.58 -9.40 16.52
CA PRO A 185 -3.76 -8.67 15.56
C PRO A 185 -2.57 -9.48 15.03
N LEU A 186 -2.09 -9.06 13.86
CA LEU A 186 -0.80 -9.50 13.35
C LEU A 186 0.33 -8.82 14.13
N SER A 187 1.43 -9.54 14.34
CA SER A 187 2.66 -8.96 14.90
C SER A 187 3.28 -8.02 13.87
N TRP A 188 3.28 -6.72 14.17
CA TRP A 188 3.67 -5.67 13.23
C TRP A 188 4.92 -4.95 13.75
N LEU A 189 6.01 -5.05 12.98
CA LEU A 189 7.31 -4.51 13.40
C LEU A 189 7.44 -3.03 13.04
N HIS A 190 7.11 -2.67 11.80
CA HIS A 190 7.20 -1.29 11.33
C HIS A 190 6.34 -1.02 10.09
N SER A 191 6.02 0.25 9.82
CA SER A 191 5.16 0.68 8.71
C SER A 191 5.96 1.42 7.63
N PRO A 192 6.39 0.72 6.57
CA PRO A 192 7.06 1.36 5.46
C PRO A 192 6.04 2.04 4.54
N PHE A 193 6.30 3.28 4.14
CA PHE A 193 5.49 3.98 3.15
C PHE A 193 6.32 4.35 1.92
N CYS A 194 5.73 4.19 0.75
CA CYS A 194 6.29 4.66 -0.52
C CYS A 194 5.96 6.14 -0.73
N VAL A 195 6.95 6.89 -1.21
CA VAL A 195 6.81 8.25 -1.69
C VAL A 195 7.50 8.34 -3.05
N THR A 196 6.71 8.64 -4.09
CA THR A 196 7.18 8.68 -5.47
C THR A 196 7.38 10.11 -5.95
N PHE A 197 8.57 10.38 -6.48
CA PHE A 197 8.96 11.61 -7.15
C PHE A 197 9.08 11.37 -8.64
N SER A 198 8.57 12.31 -9.42
CA SER A 198 8.71 12.34 -10.87
C SER A 198 9.55 13.55 -11.26
N PHE A 199 10.49 13.34 -12.18
CA PHE A 199 11.43 14.35 -12.64
C PHE A 199 11.08 14.78 -14.07
N PHE A 200 11.14 16.09 -14.30
CA PHE A 200 10.86 16.75 -15.57
C PHE A 200 12.06 17.59 -16.02
N GLY A 201 12.21 17.75 -17.34
CA GLY A 201 13.28 18.51 -17.98
C GLY A 201 14.50 17.68 -18.41
N GLU A 202 15.30 18.22 -19.34
CA GLU A 202 16.60 17.68 -19.76
C GLU A 202 17.63 17.92 -18.65
N GLY A 203 17.59 17.11 -17.59
CA GLY A 203 18.48 17.24 -16.42
C GLY A 203 17.79 17.02 -15.06
N GLY A 204 16.45 16.88 -15.05
CA GLY A 204 15.70 16.63 -13.82
C GLY A 204 15.56 17.85 -12.90
N ASP A 205 15.60 19.06 -13.45
CA ASP A 205 15.53 20.33 -12.70
C ASP A 205 14.22 20.49 -11.91
N THR A 206 13.11 19.98 -12.47
CA THR A 206 11.79 20.08 -11.83
C THR A 206 11.39 18.74 -11.24
N VAL A 207 11.22 18.71 -9.92
CA VAL A 207 10.78 17.55 -9.16
C VAL A 207 9.34 17.73 -8.72
N LEU A 208 8.47 16.79 -9.08
CA LEU A 208 7.08 16.74 -8.62
C LEU A 208 6.85 15.55 -7.69
N LEU A 209 6.18 15.82 -6.59
CA LEU A 209 5.58 14.80 -5.72
C LEU A 209 4.18 14.47 -6.24
N ASP A 210 3.80 13.19 -6.21
CA ASP A 210 2.43 12.74 -6.48
C ASP A 210 1.87 13.26 -7.81
N THR A 211 2.42 12.72 -8.90
CA THR A 211 2.00 13.08 -10.25
C THR A 211 0.64 12.51 -10.62
N THR A 212 -0.13 13.31 -11.36
CA THR A 212 -1.35 12.86 -12.05
C THR A 212 -1.00 11.95 -13.23
N TRP A 213 -1.99 11.29 -13.82
CA TRP A 213 -1.77 10.42 -14.99
C TRP A 213 -1.10 11.16 -16.15
N LEU A 214 -1.57 12.37 -16.45
CA LEU A 214 -1.01 13.20 -17.52
C LEU A 214 0.46 13.58 -17.25
N GLU A 215 0.77 13.99 -16.02
CA GLU A 215 2.15 14.28 -15.60
C GLU A 215 3.03 13.02 -15.64
N GLU A 216 2.49 11.88 -15.24
CA GLU A 216 3.18 10.58 -15.25
C GLU A 216 3.54 10.12 -16.67
N GLN A 217 2.71 10.41 -17.67
CA GLN A 217 3.03 10.15 -19.08
C GLN A 217 4.13 11.08 -19.64
N LEU A 218 4.31 12.26 -19.04
CA LEU A 218 5.27 13.27 -19.51
C LEU A 218 6.60 13.27 -18.75
N ARG A 219 6.71 12.48 -17.67
CA ARG A 219 7.92 12.42 -16.84
C ARG A 219 9.08 11.77 -17.60
N VAL A 220 10.30 12.24 -17.31
CA VAL A 220 11.53 11.69 -17.89
C VAL A 220 12.08 10.57 -17.02
N SER A 221 11.99 10.72 -15.70
CA SER A 221 12.38 9.68 -14.75
C SER A 221 11.47 9.69 -13.53
N SER A 222 11.49 8.58 -12.78
CA SER A 222 10.79 8.46 -11.51
C SER A 222 11.69 7.81 -10.47
N CYS A 223 11.53 8.23 -9.22
CA CYS A 223 12.21 7.64 -8.08
C CYS A 223 11.22 7.46 -6.93
N THR A 224 11.09 6.23 -6.47
CA THR A 224 10.28 5.88 -5.29
C THR A 224 11.19 5.60 -4.11
N PHE A 225 10.93 6.27 -3.00
CA PHE A 225 11.56 6.02 -1.71
C PHE A 225 10.57 5.31 -0.80
N SER A 226 11.00 4.20 -0.20
CA SER A 226 10.26 3.48 0.81
C SER A 226 10.93 3.71 2.16
N LEU A 227 10.22 4.38 3.09
CA LEU A 227 10.76 4.86 4.35
C LEU A 227 9.86 4.51 5.53
N ASN A 228 10.49 4.20 6.65
CA ASN A 228 9.83 4.04 7.94
C ASN A 228 9.65 5.38 8.67
N LYS A 229 8.78 5.40 9.68
CA LYS A 229 8.63 6.53 10.63
C LYS A 229 9.95 6.96 11.28
N HIS A 230 10.85 5.99 11.50
CA HIS A 230 12.17 6.19 12.12
C HIS A 230 13.22 6.82 11.19
N GLY A 231 12.92 7.01 9.90
CA GLY A 231 13.89 7.53 8.93
C GLY A 231 14.80 6.47 8.32
N GLU A 232 14.53 5.19 8.57
CA GLU A 232 15.22 4.09 7.93
C GLU A 232 14.67 3.89 6.51
N ILE A 233 15.58 3.74 5.55
CA ILE A 233 15.24 3.50 4.16
C ILE A 233 15.09 2.00 3.95
N CYS A 234 13.87 1.55 3.66
CA CYS A 234 13.62 0.15 3.30
C CYS A 234 14.08 -0.13 1.86
N GLN A 235 13.79 0.80 0.95
CA GLN A 235 14.13 0.67 -0.46
C GLN A 235 14.20 2.04 -1.14
N VAL A 236 15.09 2.15 -2.13
CA VAL A 236 15.01 3.18 -3.17
C VAL A 236 14.89 2.49 -4.52
N SER A 237 13.97 2.95 -5.36
CA SER A 237 13.83 2.49 -6.75
C SER A 237 13.84 3.66 -7.71
N LYS A 238 14.94 3.84 -8.44
CA LYS A 238 15.01 4.72 -9.61
C LYS A 238 14.93 3.84 -10.86
N LEU A 239 13.79 3.89 -11.55
CA LEU A 239 13.54 3.08 -12.74
C LEU A 239 14.00 3.85 -13.98
N GLY A 240 15.28 3.70 -14.34
CA GLY A 240 15.85 4.29 -15.55
C GLY A 240 15.75 5.82 -15.63
N GLY A 241 15.64 6.33 -16.85
CA GLY A 241 15.46 7.75 -17.15
C GLY A 241 16.74 8.60 -17.02
N ALA A 242 16.55 9.92 -17.04
CA ALA A 242 17.62 10.91 -16.93
C ALA A 242 18.43 10.78 -15.62
N ASP A 243 19.66 11.28 -15.66
CA ASP A 243 20.50 11.50 -14.50
C ASP A 243 19.86 12.47 -13.51
N ILE A 244 20.16 12.26 -12.22
CA ILE A 244 19.64 13.06 -11.11
C ILE A 244 20.85 13.47 -10.28
N ASP A 245 20.96 14.76 -9.98
CA ASP A 245 22.02 15.26 -9.13
C ASP A 245 21.87 14.77 -7.68
N ALA A 246 23.00 14.44 -7.05
CA ALA A 246 23.02 13.83 -5.73
C ALA A 246 22.40 14.71 -4.62
N PRO A 247 22.60 16.05 -4.59
CA PRO A 247 21.95 16.94 -3.63
C PRO A 247 20.42 16.92 -3.75
N VAL A 248 19.89 16.93 -4.97
CA VAL A 248 18.43 16.86 -5.23
C VAL A 248 17.89 15.53 -4.72
N PHE A 249 18.60 14.44 -4.99
CA PHE A 249 18.23 13.11 -4.50
C PHE A 249 18.15 13.05 -2.95
N VAL A 250 19.10 13.66 -2.24
CA VAL A 250 19.08 13.75 -0.77
C VAL A 250 17.92 14.63 -0.26
N GLN A 251 17.64 15.75 -0.93
CA GLN A 251 16.48 16.60 -0.61
C GLN A 251 15.15 15.86 -0.79
N CYS A 252 15.03 15.04 -1.85
CA CYS A 252 13.88 14.17 -2.05
C CYS A 252 13.73 13.18 -0.90
N ALA A 253 14.81 12.55 -0.44
CA ALA A 253 14.77 11.62 0.69
C ALA A 253 14.31 12.31 1.99
N GLN A 254 14.74 13.54 2.25
CA GLN A 254 14.29 14.32 3.42
C GLN A 254 12.80 14.67 3.33
N THR A 255 12.34 15.09 2.16
CA THR A 255 10.91 15.37 1.91
C THR A 255 10.07 14.10 2.08
N ALA A 256 10.55 12.98 1.57
CA ALA A 256 9.91 11.67 1.69
C ALA A 256 9.78 11.22 3.15
N LEU A 257 10.79 11.50 3.99
CA LEU A 257 10.72 11.22 5.43
C LEU A 257 9.59 12.00 6.11
N ASN A 258 9.46 13.29 5.79
CA ASN A 258 8.38 14.11 6.34
C ASN A 258 7.01 13.58 5.91
N LYS A 259 6.86 13.17 4.63
CA LYS A 259 5.62 12.58 4.11
C LYS A 259 5.30 11.20 4.68
N SER A 260 6.30 10.34 4.88
CA SER A 260 6.10 9.05 5.55
C SER A 260 5.59 9.20 6.99
N LYS A 261 6.07 10.22 7.73
CA LYS A 261 5.53 10.56 9.05
C LYS A 261 4.07 11.02 8.98
N GLU A 262 3.74 11.92 8.05
CA GLU A 262 2.36 12.37 7.81
C GLU A 262 1.41 11.19 7.50
N PHE A 263 1.85 10.24 6.66
CA PHE A 263 1.08 9.03 6.32
C PHE A 263 0.92 8.09 7.50
N THR A 264 1.97 7.92 8.30
CA THR A 264 1.90 7.11 9.53
C THR A 264 0.88 7.69 10.50
N ASP A 265 0.94 9.00 10.74
CA ASP A 265 0.04 9.68 11.67
C ASP A 265 -1.41 9.73 11.13
N LEU A 266 -1.60 9.76 9.81
CA LEU A 266 -2.91 9.58 9.18
C LEU A 266 -3.46 8.18 9.44
N LEU A 267 -2.65 7.14 9.22
CA LEU A 267 -3.04 5.75 9.43
C LEU A 267 -3.37 5.47 10.89
N ASP A 268 -2.52 5.90 11.82
CA ASP A 268 -2.73 5.72 13.26
C ASP A 268 -4.04 6.38 13.72
N ARG A 269 -4.31 7.61 13.27
CA ARG A 269 -5.58 8.30 13.56
C ARG A 269 -6.78 7.51 13.04
N LYS A 270 -6.72 7.04 11.80
CA LYS A 270 -7.83 6.31 11.18
C LYS A 270 -8.07 4.95 11.84
N LEU A 271 -7.03 4.24 12.24
CA LEU A 271 -7.16 2.97 12.97
C LEU A 271 -7.80 3.19 14.35
N VAL A 272 -7.45 4.27 15.06
CA VAL A 272 -8.07 4.61 16.34
C VAL A 272 -9.54 5.04 16.17
N GLU A 273 -9.86 5.81 15.13
CA GLU A 273 -11.25 6.16 14.78
C GLU A 273 -12.09 4.91 14.48
N ASP A 274 -11.54 3.96 13.74
CA ASP A 274 -12.22 2.71 13.41
C ASP A 274 -12.41 1.81 14.64
N ALA A 275 -11.36 1.65 15.47
CA ALA A 275 -11.47 0.92 16.73
C ALA A 275 -12.57 1.51 17.63
N LYS A 276 -12.63 2.84 17.77
CA LYS A 276 -13.71 3.53 18.51
C LYS A 276 -15.08 3.35 17.86
N ARG A 277 -15.16 3.28 16.53
CA ARG A 277 -16.43 3.05 15.82
C ARG A 277 -16.98 1.65 16.15
N ARG A 278 -16.11 0.64 16.17
CA ARG A 278 -16.46 -0.75 16.50
C ARG A 278 -16.74 -0.96 17.99
N ASP A 279 -16.01 -0.27 18.86
CA ASP A 279 -16.11 -0.38 20.33
C ASP A 279 -17.34 0.32 20.94
N LYS A 280 -18.08 1.13 20.16
CA LYS A 280 -19.32 1.80 20.65
C LYS A 280 -20.43 0.84 21.11
N GLY A 281 -20.32 -0.46 20.83
CA GLY A 281 -21.21 -1.51 21.34
C GLY A 281 -20.59 -2.46 22.37
N GLY A 282 -19.28 -2.37 22.63
CA GLY A 282 -18.55 -3.34 23.45
C GLY A 282 -18.95 -3.29 24.92
N PHE A 283 -19.41 -4.43 25.44
CA PHE A 283 -19.95 -4.66 26.80
C PHE A 283 -21.32 -4.05 27.12
N MET A 284 -21.60 -2.79 26.76
CA MET A 284 -22.87 -2.13 27.15
C MET A 284 -24.06 -2.41 26.24
N ALA A 285 -23.86 -2.83 24.99
CA ALA A 285 -24.96 -3.22 24.09
C ALA A 285 -25.35 -4.70 24.25
N GLU A 286 -24.37 -5.60 24.45
CA GLU A 286 -24.62 -7.01 24.76
C GLU A 286 -25.29 -7.20 26.13
N LEU A 287 -25.04 -6.31 27.09
CA LEU A 287 -25.76 -6.30 28.37
C LEU A 287 -27.18 -5.68 28.28
N ARG A 288 -27.55 -5.04 27.15
CA ARG A 288 -28.78 -4.22 27.06
C ARG A 288 -29.91 -4.76 26.20
N ALA A 289 -29.74 -5.82 25.41
CA ALA A 289 -30.85 -6.33 24.63
C ALA A 289 -30.81 -7.85 24.46
N GLU A 290 -31.84 -8.50 25.03
CA GLU A 290 -32.38 -9.80 24.61
C GLU A 290 -31.52 -11.05 24.85
N ASN A 291 -31.24 -11.34 26.12
CA ASN A 291 -31.31 -12.73 26.58
C ASN A 291 -32.58 -12.88 27.42
N GLU A 292 -33.75 -12.87 26.76
CA GLU A 292 -34.97 -13.42 27.33
C GLU A 292 -34.97 -14.93 27.12
N ARG A 293 -34.74 -15.66 28.23
CA ARG A 293 -35.11 -17.04 28.56
C ARG A 293 -35.33 -18.08 27.46
#